data_AF-A0A965KVM5-F1
#
_entry.id   AF-A0A965KVM5-F1
#
_cell.length_a   1.000
_cell.length_b   1.000
_cell.length_c   1.000
_cell.angle_alpha   90.00
_cell.angle_beta   90.00
_cell.angle_gamma   90.00
#
_symmetry.space_group_name_H-M   'P 1'
#
loop_
_entity.id
_entity.type
_entity.pdbx_description
1 polymer ?
#
loop_
_entity_poly.entity_id
_entity_poly.type
_entity_poly.pdbx_seq_one_letter_code
_entity_poly.pdbx_strand_id
1 'polypeptide(L)' 'MKAPLSWLNEFVAIPKSITAEQIAQAFIKVGFEVEAIEIQGKDLKGPLKVGKVLSIQELSGHKKPIRYV' A
#
# COMPACT_ATOMS: atom_id res chain seq x y z
N MET A 1 -7.94 -3.61 -12.88
CA MET A 1 -7.06 -2.42 -12.69
C MET A 1 -7.00 -2.09 -11.20
N LYS A 2 -5.86 -1.68 -10.66
CA LYS A 2 -5.72 -1.31 -9.24
C LYS A 2 -5.38 0.18 -9.10
N ALA A 3 -6.09 0.90 -8.24
CA ALA A 3 -5.89 2.32 -8.00
C ALA A 3 -6.00 2.65 -6.49
N PRO A 4 -5.12 3.51 -5.93
CA PRO A 4 -5.25 3.98 -4.55
C PRO A 4 -6.41 4.96 -4.38
N LEU A 5 -7.19 4.82 -3.30
CA LEU A 5 -8.23 5.80 -2.94
C LEU A 5 -7.65 7.19 -2.66
N SER A 6 -6.43 7.28 -2.12
CA SER A 6 -5.75 8.56 -1.90
C SER A 6 -5.51 9.31 -3.21
N TRP A 7 -5.14 8.59 -4.27
CA TRP A 7 -4.93 9.17 -5.59
C TRP A 7 -6.25 9.62 -6.23
N LEU A 8 -7.33 8.83 -6.12
CA LEU A 8 -8.66 9.24 -6.61
C LEU A 8 -9.18 10.52 -5.92
N ASN A 9 -8.89 10.69 -4.63
CA ASN A 9 -9.26 11.89 -3.87
C ASN A 9 -8.56 13.17 -4.36
N GLU A 10 -7.47 13.05 -5.11
CA GLU A 10 -6.82 14.22 -5.73
C GLU A 10 -7.66 14.80 -6.88
N PHE A 11 -8.56 13.99 -7.48
CA PHE A 11 -9.36 14.37 -8.65
C PHE A 11 -10.85 14.53 -8.33
N VAL A 12 -11.35 13.85 -7.28
CA VAL A 12 -12.78 13.88 -6.91
C VAL A 12 -12.92 14.02 -5.40
N ALA A 13 -13.82 14.89 -4.97
CA ALA A 13 -14.15 15.04 -3.56
C ALA A 13 -15.06 13.87 -3.11
N ILE A 14 -14.50 12.96 -2.30
CA ILE A 14 -15.26 11.86 -1.69
C ILE A 14 -15.51 12.20 -0.20
N PRO A 15 -16.78 12.25 0.26
CA PRO A 15 -17.08 12.49 1.67
C PRO A 15 -16.46 11.43 2.59
N LYS A 16 -15.87 11.86 3.71
CA LYS A 16 -15.21 10.97 4.70
C LYS A 16 -16.17 9.98 5.37
N SER A 17 -17.48 10.22 5.28
CA SER A 17 -18.51 9.32 5.79
C SER A 17 -18.72 8.07 4.92
N ILE A 18 -18.19 8.07 3.68
CA ILE A 18 -18.35 6.95 2.75
C ILE A 18 -17.24 5.92 2.98
N THR A 19 -17.62 4.65 3.08
CA THR A 19 -16.67 3.54 3.25
C THR A 19 -16.13 3.02 1.92
N ALA A 20 -15.02 2.29 1.95
CA ALA A 20 -14.44 1.68 0.74
C ALA A 20 -15.40 0.70 0.06
N GLU A 21 -16.22 -0.02 0.84
CA GLU A 21 -17.23 -0.96 0.35
C GLU A 21 -18.36 -0.22 -0.38
N GLN A 22 -18.81 0.93 0.14
CA GLN A 22 -19.82 1.74 -0.52
C GLN A 22 -19.32 2.31 -1.85
N ILE A 23 -18.05 2.72 -1.90
CA ILE A 23 -17.39 3.16 -3.14
C ILE A 23 -17.36 2.00 -4.13
N ALA A 24 -16.90 0.81 -3.72
CA ALA A 24 -16.85 -0.37 -4.57
C ALA A 24 -18.24 -0.72 -5.16
N GLN A 25 -19.29 -0.67 -4.34
CA GLN A 25 -20.66 -0.87 -4.81
C GLN A 25 -21.11 0.19 -5.83
N ALA A 26 -20.68 1.44 -5.68
CA ALA A 26 -20.99 2.49 -6.66
C ALA A 26 -20.30 2.23 -8.01
N PHE A 27 -19.05 1.77 -8.01
CA PHE A 27 -18.35 1.35 -9.24
C PHE A 27 -19.07 0.19 -9.94
N ILE A 28 -19.48 -0.84 -9.20
CA ILE A 28 -20.22 -1.99 -9.73
C ILE A 28 -21.54 -1.55 -10.36
N LYS A 29 -22.28 -0.64 -9.72
CA LYS A 29 -23.54 -0.10 -10.24
C LYS A 29 -23.42 0.59 -11.59
N VAL A 30 -22.27 1.15 -11.91
CA VAL A 30 -22.01 1.83 -13.20
C VAL A 30 -21.22 0.95 -14.17
N GLY A 31 -21.08 -0.34 -13.88
CA GLY A 31 -20.50 -1.34 -14.79
C GLY A 31 -19.01 -1.64 -14.59
N PHE A 32 -18.37 -1.10 -13.54
CA PHE A 32 -16.99 -1.45 -13.22
C PHE A 32 -16.93 -2.55 -12.16
N GLU A 33 -16.39 -3.70 -12.53
CA GLU A 33 -16.14 -4.80 -11.59
C GLU A 33 -15.05 -4.42 -10.56
N VAL A 34 -15.28 -4.80 -9.30
CA VAL A 34 -14.31 -4.61 -8.21
C VAL A 34 -13.97 -5.97 -7.62
N GLU A 35 -12.77 -6.46 -7.92
CA GLU A 35 -12.30 -7.78 -7.49
C GLU A 35 -11.89 -7.82 -6.02
N ALA A 36 -11.28 -6.74 -5.51
CA ALA A 36 -10.76 -6.70 -4.15
C ALA A 36 -10.65 -5.28 -3.59
N ILE A 37 -10.72 -5.18 -2.26
CA ILE A 37 -10.40 -3.98 -1.48
C ILE A 37 -9.23 -4.35 -0.56
N GLU A 38 -8.11 -3.65 -0.71
CA GLU A 38 -6.89 -3.91 0.05
C GLU A 38 -6.54 -2.74 0.97
N ILE A 39 -6.47 -3.01 2.27
CA ILE A 39 -6.04 -2.04 3.28
C ILE A 39 -4.53 -2.19 3.49
N GLN A 40 -3.78 -1.21 3.01
CA GLN A 40 -2.32 -1.19 3.12
C GLN A 40 -1.89 -1.11 4.60
N GLY A 41 -1.00 -2.01 5.01
CA GLY A 41 -0.38 -2.00 6.33
C GLY A 41 -1.25 -2.46 7.49
N LYS A 42 -2.35 -3.17 7.23
CA LYS A 42 -3.28 -3.66 8.26
C LYS A 42 -2.61 -4.54 9.33
N ASP A 43 -1.54 -5.24 8.96
CA ASP A 43 -0.79 -6.19 9.78
C ASP A 43 0.52 -5.63 10.35
N LEU A 44 0.85 -4.37 10.07
CA LEU A 44 2.07 -3.74 10.56
C LEU A 44 2.01 -3.54 12.08
N LYS A 45 3.12 -3.86 12.75
CA LYS A 45 3.27 -3.78 14.21
C LYS A 45 4.50 -2.97 14.59
N GLY A 46 4.45 -2.35 15.78
CA GLY A 46 5.57 -1.62 16.36
C GLY A 46 5.83 -0.24 15.71
N PRO A 47 6.88 0.48 16.16
CA PRO A 47 7.24 1.77 15.59
C PRO A 47 7.98 1.60 14.26
N LEU A 48 7.26 1.73 13.14
CA LEU A 48 7.87 1.81 11.82
C LEU A 48 8.52 3.18 11.61
N LYS A 49 9.79 3.16 11.24
CA LYS A 49 10.58 4.37 11.01
C LYS A 49 11.34 4.25 9.70
N VAL A 50 11.53 5.38 9.04
CA VAL A 50 12.43 5.48 7.90
C VAL A 50 13.86 5.64 8.43
N GLY A 51 14.74 4.73 8.03
CA GLY A 51 16.17 4.76 8.36
C GLY A 51 17.02 5.11 7.13
N LYS A 52 18.17 5.74 7.37
CA LYS A 52 19.19 5.99 6.34
C LYS A 52 20.36 5.03 6.56
N VAL A 53 20.73 4.27 5.52
CA VAL A 53 21.92 3.40 5.56
C VAL A 53 23.18 4.26 5.52
N LEU A 54 24.08 4.09 6.49
CA LEU A 54 25.34 4.85 6.59
C LEU A 54 26.53 4.09 6.02
N SER A 55 26.56 2.77 6.18
CA SER A 55 27.62 1.88 5.70
C SER A 55 27.06 0.49 5.43
N ILE A 56 27.77 -0.29 4.62
CA ILE A 56 27.43 -1.68 4.28
C ILE A 56 28.71 -2.51 4.33
N GLN A 57 28.68 -3.66 5.00
CA GLN A 57 29.73 -4.68 4.90
C GLN A 57 29.22 -5.88 4.08
N GLU A 58 30.07 -6.39 3.19
CA GLU A 58 29.79 -7.61 2.43
C GLU A 58 30.17 -8.85 3.25
N LEU A 59 29.23 -9.79 3.39
CA LEU A 59 29.48 -11.09 3.99
C LEU A 59 29.81 -12.11 2.90
N SER A 60 31.07 -12.57 2.86
CA SER A 60 31.54 -13.62 1.96
C SER A 60 31.04 -15.00 2.36
N GLY A 61 30.95 -15.94 1.40
CA GLY A 61 30.60 -17.35 1.66
C GLY A 61 29.12 -17.70 1.50
N HIS A 62 28.27 -16.73 1.16
CA HIS A 62 26.86 -16.94 0.87
C HIS A 62 26.57 -16.94 -0.64
N LYS A 63 25.62 -17.77 -1.08
CA LYS A 63 25.18 -17.82 -2.49
C LYS A 63 24.56 -16.51 -2.98
N LYS A 64 24.03 -15.68 -2.06
CA LYS A 64 23.59 -14.31 -2.32
C LYS A 64 24.45 -13.38 -1.48
N PRO A 65 24.95 -12.26 -2.03
CA PRO A 65 25.66 -11.27 -1.24
C PRO A 65 24.72 -10.74 -0.16
N ILE A 66 25.05 -11.01 1.11
CA ILE A 66 24.34 -10.46 2.25
C ILE A 66 25.05 -9.17 2.63
N ARG A 67 24.31 -8.07 2.53
CA ARG A 67 24.76 -6.75 2.94
C ARG A 67 24.21 -6.52 4.33
N TYR A 68 25.08 -6.62 5.34
CA TYR A 68 24.72 -6.47 6.75
C TYR A 68 25.12 -5.06 7.24
N VAL A 69 24.35 -4.54 8.19
CA VAL A 69 24.60 -3.27 8.90
C VAL A 69 25.00 -3.61 10.32
#